data_AF-A0A134C9T0-F1
#
_entry.id   AF-A0A134C9T0-F1
#
_cell.length_a   1.000
_cell.length_b   1.000
_cell.length_c   1.000
_cell.angle_alpha   90.00
_cell.angle_beta   90.00
_cell.angle_gamma   90.00
#
_symmetry.space_group_name_H-M   'P 1'
#
loop_
_entity.id
_entity.type
_entity.pdbx_description
1 polymer ?
#
loop_
_entity_poly.entity_id
_entity_poly.type
_entity_poly.pdbx_seq_one_letter_code
_entity_poly.pdbx_strand_id
1 'polypeptide(L)'
;MEDSEIAKIKVIGVGGGGNNAVNRMIEGDVKGVEFIAVNTELQVLNKSNADTKLQIGEKLTKGLGAGAKPVIGEQAAEESREDLSKALAGSDMVFVTAGMGGGTGTGAAPIAAQCARELGALTIAVVTKPFTFEGKIRMKNALEGIEKLKNNVDAILVVPNDKLMGIIDKKTSIKDAFKTADDVLRQGIQGISDLITVPGIINLDFADVRTIMSDQGEALMGIGIGTGDNRASDAATMAINSPLLERSIDGAKGIIINITGNEDLGLFEMNEAAQIITEAADPDANIIWGTSVDSEMDKDTVKITVIATGFEERKKNMNSGTSSFRGSTPIAVPEFIRHK
;
A
#
# COMPACT_ATOMS: atom_id res chain seq x y z
N MET A 1 2.58 -29.20 23.60
CA MET A 1 1.65 -28.20 23.04
C MET A 1 2.49 -27.48 22.01
N GLU A 2 2.21 -27.73 20.74
CA GLU A 2 2.89 -27.03 19.64
C GLU A 2 2.52 -25.56 19.77
N ASP A 3 3.48 -24.73 20.21
CA ASP A 3 3.42 -23.30 19.96
C ASP A 3 3.45 -23.16 18.43
N SER A 4 2.28 -22.95 17.80
CA SER A 4 2.28 -22.51 16.41
C SER A 4 3.02 -21.17 16.41
N GLU A 5 4.21 -21.13 15.82
CA GLU A 5 4.99 -19.89 15.73
C GLU A 5 4.10 -18.81 15.09
N ILE A 6 3.68 -17.84 15.91
CA ILE A 6 2.97 -16.66 15.42
C ILE A 6 3.92 -15.97 14.44
N ALA A 7 3.45 -15.73 13.21
CA ALA A 7 4.24 -15.10 12.17
C ALA A 7 4.82 -13.76 12.67
N LYS A 8 6.12 -13.56 12.49
CA LYS A 8 6.84 -12.36 12.90
C LYS A 8 6.63 -11.27 11.85
N ILE A 9 5.71 -10.36 12.15
CA ILE A 9 5.36 -9.23 11.29
C ILE A 9 6.14 -8.00 11.74
N LYS A 10 6.81 -7.31 10.80
CA LYS A 10 7.46 -6.02 11.04
C LYS A 10 6.91 -4.95 10.12
N VAL A 11 6.80 -3.72 10.63
CA VAL A 11 6.40 -2.54 9.86
C VAL A 11 7.55 -1.55 9.84
N ILE A 12 8.11 -1.31 8.66
CA ILE A 12 9.21 -0.37 8.43
C ILE A 12 8.69 0.92 7.78
N GLY A 13 8.66 2.00 8.56
CA GLY A 13 8.32 3.34 8.11
C GLY A 13 9.54 4.10 7.63
N VAL A 14 9.59 4.45 6.34
CA VAL A 14 10.76 5.07 5.72
C VAL A 14 10.52 6.55 5.38
N GLY A 15 11.39 7.41 5.90
CA GLY A 15 11.29 8.87 5.75
C GLY A 15 10.15 9.49 6.57
N GLY A 16 9.95 10.81 6.43
CA GLY A 16 9.01 11.55 7.28
C GLY A 16 7.57 11.03 7.24
N GLY A 17 7.01 10.80 6.04
CA GLY A 17 5.65 10.27 5.90
C GLY A 17 5.51 8.85 6.47
N GLY A 18 6.49 7.97 6.22
CA GLY A 18 6.47 6.63 6.79
C GLY A 18 6.62 6.62 8.32
N ASN A 19 7.48 7.48 8.88
CA ASN A 19 7.61 7.60 10.34
C ASN A 19 6.32 8.14 10.99
N ASN A 20 5.64 9.09 10.34
CA ASN A 20 4.33 9.58 10.83
C ASN A 20 3.28 8.46 10.83
N ALA A 21 3.20 7.67 9.74
CA ALA A 21 2.30 6.53 9.66
C ALA A 21 2.59 5.48 10.73
N VAL A 22 3.86 5.15 10.98
CA VAL A 22 4.27 4.24 12.07
C VAL A 22 3.84 4.78 13.43
N ASN A 23 4.12 6.06 13.72
CA ASN A 23 3.67 6.67 14.97
C ASN A 23 2.14 6.59 15.11
N ARG A 24 1.40 6.76 14.01
CA ARG A 24 -0.06 6.66 14.00
C ARG A 24 -0.57 5.25 14.24
N MET A 25 0.13 4.23 13.74
CA MET A 25 -0.17 2.82 14.03
C MET A 25 0.06 2.49 15.50
N ILE A 26 1.13 3.02 16.09
CA ILE A 26 1.42 2.86 17.53
C ILE A 26 0.36 3.57 18.38
N GLU A 27 -0.01 4.80 18.03
CA GLU A 27 -1.11 5.53 18.70
C GLU A 27 -2.47 4.83 18.55
N GLY A 28 -2.67 4.11 17.45
CA GLY A 28 -3.88 3.34 17.16
C GLY A 28 -3.86 1.91 17.70
N ASP A 29 -2.90 1.56 18.55
CA ASP A 29 -2.75 0.25 19.22
C ASP A 29 -2.80 -0.95 18.25
N VAL A 30 -2.13 -0.83 17.08
CA VAL A 30 -2.01 -1.97 16.14
C VAL A 30 -1.13 -3.05 16.77
N LYS A 31 -1.70 -4.25 16.99
CA LYS A 31 -1.09 -5.34 17.76
C LYS A 31 -0.38 -6.37 16.87
N GLY A 32 0.57 -7.08 17.49
CA GLY A 32 1.26 -8.22 16.85
C GLY A 32 2.27 -7.82 15.77
N VAL A 33 2.70 -6.56 15.74
CA VAL A 33 3.68 -6.04 14.79
C VAL A 33 4.82 -5.33 15.50
N GLU A 34 6.05 -5.50 15.01
CA GLU A 34 7.23 -4.74 15.48
C GLU A 34 7.42 -3.50 14.61
N PHE A 35 7.59 -2.32 15.22
CA PHE A 35 7.72 -1.08 14.46
C PHE A 35 9.18 -0.64 14.31
N ILE A 36 9.56 -0.31 13.07
CA ILE A 36 10.88 0.19 12.70
C ILE A 36 10.72 1.56 12.03
N ALA A 37 11.36 2.59 12.57
CA ALA A 37 11.43 3.91 11.94
C ALA A 37 12.79 4.14 11.30
N VAL A 38 12.81 4.42 9.99
CA VAL A 38 14.02 4.70 9.23
C VAL A 38 14.00 6.13 8.70
N ASN A 39 15.07 6.88 8.90
CA ASN A 39 15.19 8.22 8.32
C ASN A 39 16.65 8.69 8.18
N THR A 40 16.89 9.64 7.30
CA THR A 40 18.14 10.41 7.23
C THR A 40 18.14 11.60 8.19
N GLU A 41 16.96 12.03 8.67
CA GLU A 41 16.78 13.15 9.60
C GLU A 41 16.70 12.69 11.06
N LEU A 42 17.74 12.99 11.84
CA LEU A 42 17.80 12.58 13.26
C LEU A 42 16.69 13.24 14.10
N GLN A 43 16.33 14.48 13.78
CA GLN A 43 15.25 15.20 14.47
C GLN A 43 13.88 14.52 14.31
N VAL A 44 13.65 13.85 13.17
CA VAL A 44 12.41 13.12 12.92
C VAL A 44 12.44 11.80 13.70
N LEU A 45 13.55 11.07 13.68
CA LEU A 45 13.70 9.81 14.42
C LEU A 45 13.55 9.98 15.93
N ASN A 46 14.06 11.08 16.49
CA ASN A 46 13.92 11.38 17.92
C ASN A 46 12.46 11.54 18.37
N LYS A 47 11.55 11.87 17.44
CA LYS A 47 10.11 11.98 17.70
C LYS A 47 9.34 10.69 17.39
N SER A 48 10.01 9.65 16.89
CA SER A 48 9.35 8.39 16.60
C SER A 48 9.10 7.60 17.89
N ASN A 49 7.95 6.94 17.95
CA ASN A 49 7.59 6.03 19.03
C ASN A 49 7.95 4.57 18.73
N ALA A 50 8.53 4.29 17.56
CA ALA A 50 8.92 2.95 17.13
C ALA A 50 9.96 2.31 18.06
N ASP A 51 9.88 0.98 18.21
CA ASP A 51 10.80 0.17 19.02
C ASP A 51 12.22 0.28 18.50
N THR A 52 12.37 0.19 17.18
CA THR A 52 13.67 0.30 16.49
C THR A 52 13.73 1.59 15.68
N LYS A 53 14.79 2.37 15.87
CA LYS A 53 15.04 3.63 15.16
C LYS A 53 16.36 3.53 14.43
N LEU A 54 16.34 3.62 13.10
CA LEU A 54 17.53 3.53 12.28
C LEU A 54 17.78 4.83 11.53
N GLN A 55 18.90 5.46 11.86
CA GLN A 55 19.42 6.56 11.07
C GLN A 55 20.23 6.00 9.89
N ILE A 56 19.91 6.43 8.68
CA ILE A 56 20.63 6.01 7.46
C ILE A 56 21.39 7.17 6.83
N GLY A 57 22.49 6.86 6.12
CA GLY A 57 23.30 7.85 5.40
C GLY A 57 23.87 8.96 6.28
N GLU A 58 24.40 8.60 7.46
CA GLU A 58 24.99 9.56 8.40
C GLU A 58 26.14 10.34 7.75
N LYS A 59 27.01 9.67 6.97
CA LYS A 59 28.14 10.32 6.29
C LYS A 59 27.67 11.25 5.17
N LEU A 60 26.63 10.84 4.44
CA LEU A 60 26.08 11.59 3.31
C LEU A 60 25.30 12.84 3.74
N THR A 61 24.45 12.70 4.76
CA THR A 61 23.45 13.72 5.11
C THR A 61 23.79 14.49 6.38
N LYS A 62 24.70 13.98 7.21
CA LYS A 62 25.02 14.52 8.54
C LYS A 62 23.78 14.68 9.43
N GLY A 63 22.76 13.84 9.22
CA GLY A 63 21.51 13.90 9.97
C GLY A 63 20.52 14.99 9.53
N LEU A 64 20.77 15.68 8.42
CA LEU A 64 19.97 16.82 7.95
C LEU A 64 18.93 16.48 6.88
N GLY A 65 18.88 15.22 6.44
CA GLY A 65 17.92 14.75 5.45
C GLY A 65 18.43 14.72 4.01
N ALA A 66 17.61 14.16 3.13
CA ALA A 66 17.94 13.96 1.71
C ALA A 66 17.60 15.16 0.80
N GLY A 67 17.09 16.27 1.35
CA GLY A 67 16.82 17.50 0.59
C GLY A 67 15.89 17.32 -0.62
N ALA A 68 14.85 16.49 -0.48
CA ALA A 68 13.92 16.12 -1.56
C ALA A 68 14.56 15.46 -2.80
N LYS A 69 15.77 14.91 -2.67
CA LYS A 69 16.47 14.19 -3.75
C LYS A 69 16.42 12.68 -3.51
N PRO A 70 15.64 11.91 -4.29
CA PRO A 70 15.54 10.45 -4.13
C PRO A 70 16.89 9.74 -4.17
N VAL A 71 17.79 10.17 -5.07
CA VAL A 71 19.14 9.58 -5.20
C VAL A 71 19.94 9.64 -3.90
N ILE A 72 19.78 10.71 -3.10
CA ILE A 72 20.46 10.80 -1.79
C ILE A 72 19.85 9.80 -0.80
N GLY A 73 18.52 9.63 -0.83
CA GLY A 73 17.84 8.63 0.01
C GLY A 73 18.26 7.20 -0.35
N GLU A 74 18.40 6.90 -1.64
CA GLU A 74 18.86 5.61 -2.15
C GLU A 74 20.30 5.32 -1.72
N GLN A 75 21.22 6.27 -1.92
CA GLN A 75 22.61 6.14 -1.47
C GLN A 75 22.74 6.01 0.05
N ALA A 76 21.90 6.73 0.81
CA ALA A 76 21.86 6.65 2.27
C ALA A 76 21.42 5.26 2.75
N ALA A 77 20.42 4.66 2.09
CA ALA A 77 19.96 3.31 2.42
C ALA A 77 21.00 2.25 2.05
N GLU A 78 21.68 2.41 0.91
CA GLU A 78 22.74 1.49 0.49
C GLU A 78 23.97 1.58 1.42
N GLU A 79 24.34 2.77 1.89
CA GLU A 79 25.37 2.96 2.93
C GLU A 79 25.05 2.17 4.21
N SER A 80 23.77 2.09 4.58
CA SER A 80 23.26 1.47 5.80
C SER A 80 22.55 0.13 5.54
N ARG A 81 22.87 -0.55 4.44
CA ARG A 81 22.19 -1.79 4.01
C ARG A 81 22.33 -2.92 5.02
N GLU A 82 23.50 -3.04 5.66
CA GLU A 82 23.75 -4.06 6.67
C GLU A 82 22.85 -3.85 7.90
N ASP A 83 22.66 -2.60 8.32
CA ASP A 83 21.81 -2.26 9.47
C ASP A 83 20.33 -2.46 9.16
N LEU A 84 19.89 -2.13 7.94
CA LEU A 84 18.55 -2.45 7.45
C LEU A 84 18.29 -3.96 7.49
N SER A 85 19.23 -4.75 6.99
CA SER A 85 19.12 -6.21 6.96
C SER A 85 19.07 -6.81 8.37
N LYS A 86 19.88 -6.28 9.30
CA LYS A 86 19.85 -6.69 10.71
C LYS A 86 18.51 -6.38 11.37
N ALA A 87 17.95 -5.20 11.14
CA ALA A 87 16.66 -4.81 11.70
C ALA A 87 15.50 -5.69 11.16
N LEU A 88 15.58 -6.08 9.89
CA LEU A 88 14.56 -6.88 9.21
C LEU A 88 14.74 -8.40 9.37
N ALA A 89 15.85 -8.86 9.94
CA ALA A 89 16.15 -10.27 10.10
C ALA A 89 15.12 -11.01 10.96
N GLY A 90 14.78 -12.23 10.55
CA GLY A 90 13.84 -13.10 11.26
C GLY A 90 12.37 -12.72 11.11
N SER A 91 12.03 -11.81 10.19
CA SER A 91 10.64 -11.46 9.85
C SER A 91 10.07 -12.47 8.85
N ASP A 92 8.88 -12.98 9.08
CA ASP A 92 8.12 -13.75 8.08
C ASP A 92 7.45 -12.82 7.07
N MET A 93 7.08 -11.62 7.55
CA MET A 93 6.37 -10.61 6.79
C MET A 93 6.87 -9.20 7.12
N VAL A 94 7.06 -8.37 6.10
CA VAL A 94 7.50 -6.98 6.25
C VAL A 94 6.58 -6.05 5.48
N PHE A 95 5.99 -5.09 6.19
CA PHE A 95 5.30 -3.96 5.58
C PHE A 95 6.23 -2.77 5.43
N VAL A 96 6.45 -2.32 4.20
CA VAL A 96 7.23 -1.11 3.90
C VAL A 96 6.27 0.04 3.67
N THR A 97 6.30 1.07 4.52
CA THR A 97 5.45 2.26 4.34
C THR A 97 6.25 3.55 4.18
N ALA A 98 5.84 4.37 3.21
CA ALA A 98 6.49 5.63 2.88
C ALA A 98 5.54 6.58 2.17
N GLY A 99 5.74 7.89 2.40
CA GLY A 99 5.15 8.94 1.56
C GLY A 99 6.05 9.23 0.37
N MET A 100 5.58 8.95 -0.84
CA MET A 100 6.38 9.04 -2.06
C MET A 100 6.50 10.49 -2.56
N GLY A 101 7.59 10.76 -3.27
CA GLY A 101 7.90 12.07 -3.87
C GLY A 101 8.92 12.91 -3.09
N GLY A 102 9.18 12.57 -1.82
CA GLY A 102 10.29 13.13 -1.04
C GLY A 102 11.66 12.57 -1.43
N GLY A 103 12.68 12.84 -0.62
CA GLY A 103 14.02 12.29 -0.82
C GLY A 103 14.19 10.90 -0.19
N THR A 104 14.08 10.84 1.14
CA THR A 104 14.34 9.62 1.92
C THR A 104 13.36 8.50 1.59
N GLY A 105 12.05 8.72 1.77
CA GLY A 105 11.04 7.67 1.52
C GLY A 105 11.13 7.09 0.10
N THR A 106 11.14 7.97 -0.91
CA THR A 106 11.20 7.58 -2.33
C THR A 106 12.45 6.79 -2.70
N GLY A 107 13.62 7.15 -2.14
CA GLY A 107 14.89 6.52 -2.49
C GLY A 107 15.24 5.30 -1.64
N ALA A 108 14.91 5.34 -0.35
CA ALA A 108 15.29 4.31 0.62
C ALA A 108 14.27 3.17 0.73
N ALA A 109 12.97 3.42 0.47
CA ALA A 109 11.96 2.37 0.57
C ALA A 109 12.23 1.18 -0.38
N PRO A 110 12.63 1.37 -1.65
CA PRO A 110 13.00 0.25 -2.52
C PRO A 110 14.15 -0.61 -1.96
N ILE A 111 15.16 0.02 -1.35
CA ILE A 111 16.31 -0.70 -0.76
C ILE A 111 15.90 -1.47 0.48
N ALA A 112 15.07 -0.87 1.35
CA ALA A 112 14.52 -1.55 2.53
C ALA A 112 13.67 -2.77 2.13
N ALA A 113 12.83 -2.62 1.10
CA ALA A 113 12.02 -3.71 0.55
C ALA A 113 12.89 -4.82 -0.04
N GLN A 114 13.95 -4.45 -0.77
CA GLN A 114 14.90 -5.41 -1.32
C GLN A 114 15.58 -6.22 -0.21
N CYS A 115 16.02 -5.58 0.87
CA CYS A 115 16.63 -6.28 2.01
C CYS A 115 15.65 -7.28 2.65
N ALA A 116 14.38 -6.90 2.81
CA ALA A 116 13.35 -7.81 3.34
C ALA A 116 13.14 -9.05 2.45
N ARG A 117 13.05 -8.86 1.12
CA ARG A 117 12.91 -9.98 0.18
C ARG A 117 14.12 -10.89 0.13
N GLU A 118 15.33 -10.32 0.18
CA GLU A 118 16.58 -11.11 0.23
C GLU A 118 16.67 -11.99 1.48
N LEU A 119 15.99 -11.59 2.57
CA LEU A 119 15.85 -12.36 3.80
C LEU A 119 14.70 -13.38 3.75
N GLY A 120 13.93 -13.43 2.67
CA GLY A 120 12.83 -14.39 2.46
C GLY A 120 11.47 -13.96 3.02
N ALA A 121 11.35 -12.74 3.53
CA ALA A 121 10.10 -12.23 4.09
C ALA A 121 9.09 -11.87 2.97
N LEU A 122 7.81 -12.16 3.20
CA LEU A 122 6.72 -11.64 2.37
C LEU A 122 6.69 -10.12 2.52
N THR A 123 7.04 -9.41 1.45
CA THR A 123 7.29 -7.97 1.49
C THR A 123 6.18 -7.21 0.79
N ILE A 124 5.42 -6.43 1.56
CA ILE A 124 4.29 -5.64 1.06
C ILE A 124 4.57 -4.16 1.23
N ALA A 125 4.49 -3.39 0.15
CA ALA A 125 4.59 -1.93 0.24
C ALA A 125 3.20 -1.29 0.37
N VAL A 126 3.05 -0.37 1.32
CA VAL A 126 1.85 0.47 1.46
C VAL A 126 2.28 1.93 1.46
N VAL A 127 2.10 2.60 0.31
CA VAL A 127 2.71 3.91 0.04
C VAL A 127 1.72 4.93 -0.49
N THR A 128 1.98 6.22 -0.26
CA THR A 128 1.12 7.30 -0.78
C THR A 128 1.76 8.05 -1.95
N LYS A 129 0.95 8.42 -2.95
CA LYS A 129 1.30 9.47 -3.94
C LYS A 129 1.01 10.84 -3.32
N PRO A 130 1.83 11.87 -3.60
CA PRO A 130 1.61 13.22 -3.05
C PRO A 130 0.33 13.84 -3.58
N PHE A 131 -0.19 14.86 -2.89
CA PHE A 131 -1.31 15.65 -3.41
C PHE A 131 -0.88 16.43 -4.66
N THR A 132 -1.80 16.67 -5.58
CA THR A 132 -1.53 17.45 -6.80
C THR A 132 -1.02 18.86 -6.47
N PHE A 133 -1.46 19.48 -5.36
CA PHE A 133 -1.00 20.81 -4.95
C PHE A 133 0.46 20.86 -4.51
N GLU A 134 1.09 19.72 -4.18
CA GLU A 134 2.51 19.67 -3.77
C GLU A 134 3.47 19.82 -4.96
N GLY A 135 2.93 19.76 -6.19
CA GLY A 135 3.64 20.12 -7.40
C GLY A 135 4.17 18.93 -8.22
N LYS A 136 4.43 19.22 -9.50
CA LYS A 136 4.76 18.21 -10.53
C LYS A 136 6.07 17.46 -10.28
N ILE A 137 7.08 18.13 -9.70
CA ILE A 137 8.37 17.51 -9.42
C ILE A 137 8.21 16.41 -8.35
N ARG A 138 7.43 16.69 -7.30
CA ARG A 138 7.15 15.73 -6.23
C ARG A 138 6.40 14.51 -6.77
N MET A 139 5.38 14.74 -7.61
CA MET A 139 4.65 13.67 -8.29
C MET A 139 5.56 12.83 -9.21
N LYS A 140 6.42 13.47 -10.00
CA LYS A 140 7.37 12.76 -10.87
C LYS A 140 8.30 11.84 -10.06
N ASN A 141 8.89 12.37 -8.99
CA ASN A 141 9.73 11.58 -8.09
C ASN A 141 8.95 10.41 -7.49
N ALA A 142 7.68 10.62 -7.11
CA ALA A 142 6.85 9.58 -6.53
C ALA A 142 6.64 8.42 -7.52
N LEU A 143 6.27 8.73 -8.77
CA LEU A 143 6.07 7.72 -9.81
C LEU A 143 7.36 6.91 -10.08
N GLU A 144 8.49 7.59 -10.22
CA GLU A 144 9.79 6.92 -10.43
C GLU A 144 10.17 6.02 -9.24
N GLY A 145 9.93 6.46 -8.01
CA GLY A 145 10.18 5.67 -6.82
C GLY A 145 9.24 4.47 -6.67
N ILE A 146 7.96 4.61 -7.03
CA ILE A 146 6.97 3.53 -7.01
C ILE A 146 7.37 2.44 -8.01
N GLU A 147 7.80 2.81 -9.21
CA GLU A 147 8.26 1.83 -10.21
C GLU A 147 9.51 1.07 -9.74
N LYS A 148 10.45 1.73 -9.07
CA LYS A 148 11.58 1.04 -8.43
C LYS A 148 11.11 0.11 -7.31
N LEU A 149 10.16 0.55 -6.48
CA LEU A 149 9.65 -0.22 -5.35
C LEU A 149 8.91 -1.48 -5.80
N LYS A 150 8.10 -1.40 -6.87
CA LYS A 150 7.37 -2.54 -7.47
C LYS A 150 8.27 -3.73 -7.78
N ASN A 151 9.50 -3.49 -8.22
CA ASN A 151 10.45 -4.56 -8.55
C ASN A 151 11.05 -5.26 -7.30
N ASN A 152 10.84 -4.68 -6.11
CA ASN A 152 11.46 -5.10 -4.86
C ASN A 152 10.42 -5.52 -3.79
N VAL A 153 9.17 -5.76 -4.19
CA VAL A 153 8.07 -6.16 -3.30
C VAL A 153 7.25 -7.27 -3.96
N ASP A 154 6.53 -8.03 -3.15
CA ASP A 154 5.62 -9.07 -3.63
C ASP A 154 4.25 -8.46 -3.99
N ALA A 155 3.80 -7.49 -3.20
CA ALA A 155 2.63 -6.67 -3.48
C ALA A 155 2.85 -5.20 -3.10
N ILE A 156 2.18 -4.28 -3.80
CA ILE A 156 2.22 -2.86 -3.51
C ILE A 156 0.82 -2.23 -3.55
N LEU A 157 0.41 -1.68 -2.43
CA LEU A 157 -0.77 -0.83 -2.30
C LEU A 157 -0.36 0.63 -2.44
N VAL A 158 -0.84 1.27 -3.51
CA VAL A 158 -0.55 2.68 -3.79
C VAL A 158 -1.79 3.53 -3.51
N VAL A 159 -1.69 4.41 -2.53
CA VAL A 159 -2.77 5.29 -2.09
C VAL A 159 -2.58 6.69 -2.69
N PRO A 160 -3.41 7.11 -3.66
CA PRO A 160 -3.37 8.48 -4.16
C PRO A 160 -3.97 9.47 -3.15
N ASN A 161 -3.15 10.38 -2.60
CA ASN A 161 -3.64 11.37 -1.63
C ASN A 161 -4.78 12.24 -2.20
N ASP A 162 -4.83 12.47 -3.51
CA ASP A 162 -5.94 13.20 -4.15
C ASP A 162 -7.30 12.50 -3.98
N LYS A 163 -7.35 11.18 -3.79
CA LYS A 163 -8.62 10.47 -3.52
C LYS A 163 -9.16 10.74 -2.12
N LEU A 164 -8.30 11.13 -1.19
CA LEU A 164 -8.70 11.55 0.15
C LEU A 164 -9.55 12.83 0.09
N MET A 165 -9.38 13.66 -0.95
CA MET A 165 -10.20 14.85 -1.17
C MET A 165 -11.69 14.53 -1.38
N GLY A 166 -12.02 13.31 -1.81
CA GLY A 166 -13.41 12.84 -1.90
C GLY A 166 -14.02 12.44 -0.56
N ILE A 167 -13.19 12.25 0.47
CA ILE A 167 -13.58 11.73 1.78
C ILE A 167 -13.53 12.84 2.86
N ILE A 168 -12.69 13.86 2.68
CA ILE A 168 -12.53 14.96 3.64
C ILE A 168 -13.48 16.14 3.36
N ASP A 169 -13.88 16.85 4.42
CA ASP A 169 -14.66 18.10 4.32
C ASP A 169 -13.83 19.20 3.63
N LYS A 170 -14.49 20.08 2.87
CA LYS A 170 -13.87 21.27 2.24
C LYS A 170 -13.19 22.21 3.23
N LYS A 171 -13.56 22.15 4.52
CA LYS A 171 -12.96 22.94 5.60
C LYS A 171 -11.79 22.24 6.30
N THR A 172 -11.46 21.01 5.91
CA THR A 172 -10.37 20.24 6.51
C THR A 172 -9.04 20.97 6.34
N SER A 173 -8.28 21.08 7.43
CA SER A 173 -6.97 21.71 7.42
C SER A 173 -5.92 20.84 6.71
N ILE A 174 -4.82 21.44 6.26
CA ILE A 174 -3.68 20.68 5.67
C ILE A 174 -3.17 19.62 6.66
N LYS A 175 -3.12 19.96 7.95
CA LYS A 175 -2.67 19.03 9.00
C LYS A 175 -3.59 17.80 9.08
N ASP A 176 -4.89 18.02 9.03
CA ASP A 176 -5.86 16.95 9.12
C ASP A 176 -5.90 16.12 7.84
N ALA A 177 -5.69 16.73 6.66
CA ALA A 177 -5.56 15.99 5.40
C ALA A 177 -4.38 15.00 5.40
N PHE A 178 -3.21 15.41 5.92
CA PHE A 178 -2.07 14.50 6.08
C PHE A 178 -2.34 13.41 7.13
N LYS A 179 -3.02 13.75 8.24
CA LYS A 179 -3.46 12.72 9.20
C LYS A 179 -4.39 11.70 8.57
N THR A 180 -5.29 12.12 7.69
CA THR A 180 -6.15 11.19 6.95
C THR A 180 -5.32 10.27 6.05
N ALA A 181 -4.27 10.78 5.39
CA ALA A 181 -3.36 9.94 4.62
C ALA A 181 -2.63 8.91 5.49
N ASP A 182 -2.13 9.34 6.65
CA ASP A 182 -1.48 8.45 7.64
C ASP A 182 -2.48 7.40 8.16
N ASP A 183 -3.75 7.76 8.33
CA ASP A 183 -4.79 6.82 8.77
C ASP A 183 -5.13 5.79 7.68
N VAL A 184 -5.13 6.16 6.40
CA VAL A 184 -5.30 5.17 5.32
C VAL A 184 -4.12 4.20 5.26
N LEU A 185 -2.88 4.68 5.46
CA LEU A 185 -1.72 3.80 5.58
C LEU A 185 -1.85 2.83 6.76
N ARG A 186 -2.30 3.33 7.92
CA ARG A 186 -2.61 2.52 9.10
C ARG A 186 -3.67 1.46 8.78
N GLN A 187 -4.79 1.85 8.18
CA GLN A 187 -5.88 0.94 7.84
C GLN A 187 -5.45 -0.15 6.85
N GLY A 188 -4.59 0.18 5.88
CA GLY A 188 -4.09 -0.82 4.93
C GLY A 188 -3.14 -1.85 5.52
N ILE A 189 -2.28 -1.44 6.44
CA ILE A 189 -1.43 -2.37 7.17
C ILE A 189 -2.27 -3.18 8.17
N GLN A 190 -3.12 -2.49 8.95
CA GLN A 190 -4.00 -3.11 9.94
C GLN A 190 -4.93 -4.15 9.30
N GLY A 191 -5.53 -3.84 8.15
CA GLY A 191 -6.47 -4.73 7.46
C GLY A 191 -5.86 -6.09 7.10
N ILE A 192 -4.55 -6.12 6.81
CA ILE A 192 -3.81 -7.36 6.50
C ILE A 192 -3.24 -7.98 7.77
N SER A 193 -2.66 -7.18 8.68
CA SER A 193 -2.04 -7.71 9.90
C SER A 193 -3.07 -8.35 10.82
N ASP A 194 -4.25 -7.74 10.99
CA ASP A 194 -5.27 -8.22 11.91
C ASP A 194 -5.77 -9.62 11.52
N LEU A 195 -5.76 -9.96 10.24
CA LEU A 195 -6.12 -11.30 9.75
C LEU A 195 -5.19 -12.41 10.25
N ILE A 196 -3.96 -12.06 10.63
CA ILE A 196 -2.92 -12.98 11.08
C ILE A 196 -2.73 -12.88 12.59
N THR A 197 -2.81 -11.67 13.16
CA THR A 197 -2.44 -11.40 14.55
C THR A 197 -3.62 -11.37 15.51
N VAL A 198 -4.83 -11.07 15.02
CA VAL A 198 -6.03 -10.96 15.86
C VAL A 198 -6.86 -12.24 15.72
N PRO A 199 -7.10 -12.98 16.81
CA PRO A 199 -7.98 -14.14 16.77
C PRO A 199 -9.40 -13.76 16.36
N GLY A 200 -9.85 -14.29 15.24
CA GLY A 200 -11.22 -14.29 14.75
C GLY A 200 -11.96 -15.59 15.01
N ILE A 201 -13.25 -15.61 14.64
CA ILE A 201 -14.06 -16.82 14.59
C ILE A 201 -13.60 -17.71 13.43
N ILE A 202 -13.29 -17.08 12.29
CA ILE A 202 -12.64 -17.68 11.12
C ILE A 202 -11.25 -17.07 11.02
N ASN A 203 -10.25 -17.81 11.51
CA ASN A 203 -8.84 -17.45 11.40
C ASN A 203 -8.32 -17.86 10.03
N LEU A 204 -7.62 -16.93 9.37
CA LEU A 204 -6.79 -17.24 8.23
C LEU A 204 -5.39 -17.58 8.72
N ASP A 205 -4.72 -18.49 8.03
CA ASP A 205 -3.31 -18.72 8.31
C ASP A 205 -2.41 -17.80 7.47
N PHE A 206 -1.14 -17.72 7.85
CA PHE A 206 -0.16 -16.92 7.11
C PHE A 206 0.07 -17.47 5.68
N ALA A 207 -0.11 -18.77 5.46
CA ALA A 207 0.11 -19.39 4.15
C ALA A 207 -0.98 -18.98 3.13
N ASP A 208 -2.22 -18.79 3.58
CA ASP A 208 -3.33 -18.26 2.80
C ASP A 208 -3.05 -16.84 2.32
N VAL A 209 -2.64 -15.94 3.23
CA VAL A 209 -2.25 -14.56 2.90
C VAL A 209 -1.05 -14.56 1.95
N ARG A 210 -0.04 -15.40 2.22
CA ARG A 210 1.13 -15.53 1.35
C ARG A 210 0.75 -16.01 -0.04
N THR A 211 -0.19 -16.95 -0.16
CA THR A 211 -0.64 -17.48 -1.46
C THR A 211 -1.31 -16.41 -2.31
N ILE A 212 -2.13 -15.55 -1.70
CA ILE A 212 -2.74 -14.45 -2.45
C ILE A 212 -1.75 -13.34 -2.74
N MET A 213 -0.87 -12.95 -1.82
CA MET A 213 -0.10 -11.70 -1.96
C MET A 213 1.31 -11.88 -2.56
N SER A 214 1.79 -13.11 -2.73
CA SER A 214 3.12 -13.37 -3.33
C SER A 214 3.14 -13.00 -4.82
N ASP A 215 4.13 -12.20 -5.22
CA ASP A 215 4.42 -11.80 -6.60
C ASP A 215 3.20 -11.28 -7.41
N GLN A 216 2.28 -10.56 -6.76
CA GLN A 216 1.07 -10.02 -7.40
C GLN A 216 1.24 -8.63 -8.03
N GLY A 217 2.27 -7.89 -7.64
CA GLY A 217 2.44 -6.51 -8.10
C GLY A 217 1.42 -5.56 -7.47
N GLU A 218 0.63 -4.86 -8.29
CA GLU A 218 -0.26 -3.80 -7.80
C GLU A 218 -1.50 -4.37 -7.07
N ALA A 219 -1.73 -3.87 -5.86
CA ALA A 219 -2.86 -4.19 -5.02
C ALA A 219 -3.74 -2.94 -4.83
N LEU A 220 -5.03 -3.17 -4.63
CA LEU A 220 -6.01 -2.13 -4.31
C LEU A 220 -6.69 -2.45 -3.00
N MET A 221 -7.09 -1.39 -2.28
CA MET A 221 -7.78 -1.51 -1.01
C MET A 221 -9.07 -0.71 -1.05
N GLY A 222 -10.15 -1.36 -0.64
CA GLY A 222 -11.45 -0.75 -0.40
C GLY A 222 -11.84 -0.93 1.06
N ILE A 223 -12.39 0.12 1.67
CA ILE A 223 -12.84 0.08 3.06
C ILE A 223 -14.26 0.63 3.11
N GLY A 224 -15.13 -0.10 3.79
CA GLY A 224 -16.52 0.28 4.04
C GLY A 224 -16.88 0.08 5.50
N ILE A 225 -17.72 0.98 6.02
CA ILE A 225 -18.26 0.92 7.37
C ILE A 225 -19.76 1.07 7.23
N GLY A 226 -20.51 0.09 7.72
CA GLY A 226 -21.97 0.11 7.73
C GLY A 226 -22.49 0.05 9.16
N THR A 227 -23.70 0.58 9.37
CA THR A 227 -24.35 0.59 10.69
C THR A 227 -25.83 0.19 10.61
N GLY A 228 -26.37 -0.34 11.71
CA GLY A 228 -27.78 -0.74 11.82
C GLY A 228 -28.10 -2.10 11.20
N ASP A 229 -29.35 -2.32 10.80
CA ASP A 229 -29.86 -3.65 10.41
C ASP A 229 -29.18 -4.24 9.16
N ASN A 230 -28.74 -3.39 8.22
CA ASN A 230 -28.06 -3.79 6.98
C ASN A 230 -26.55 -3.51 7.01
N ARG A 231 -25.96 -3.36 8.21
CA ARG A 231 -24.56 -2.92 8.40
C ARG A 231 -23.55 -3.69 7.55
N ALA A 232 -23.68 -5.01 7.41
CA ALA A 232 -22.73 -5.81 6.65
C ALA A 232 -22.86 -5.61 5.12
N SER A 233 -24.09 -5.59 4.60
CA SER A 233 -24.36 -5.32 3.18
C SER A 233 -23.93 -3.91 2.78
N ASP A 234 -24.23 -2.92 3.62
CA ASP A 234 -23.84 -1.52 3.40
C ASP A 234 -22.32 -1.36 3.45
N ALA A 235 -21.65 -1.98 4.42
CA ALA A 235 -20.19 -2.00 4.51
C ALA A 235 -19.55 -2.64 3.28
N ALA A 236 -20.08 -3.77 2.80
CA ALA A 236 -19.57 -4.46 1.61
C ALA A 236 -19.71 -3.58 0.36
N THR A 237 -20.89 -2.99 0.18
CA THR A 237 -21.17 -2.08 -0.95
C THR A 237 -20.26 -0.86 -0.92
N MET A 238 -20.02 -0.29 0.26
CA MET A 238 -19.09 0.84 0.41
C MET A 238 -17.65 0.43 0.14
N ALA A 239 -17.22 -0.77 0.55
CA ALA A 239 -15.86 -1.25 0.34
C ALA A 239 -15.55 -1.42 -1.16
N ILE A 240 -16.44 -2.06 -1.92
CA ILE A 240 -16.24 -2.27 -3.37
C ILE A 240 -16.37 -0.99 -4.21
N ASN A 241 -17.03 0.05 -3.67
CA ASN A 241 -17.17 1.37 -4.29
C ASN A 241 -16.24 2.42 -3.66
N SER A 242 -15.28 2.01 -2.84
CA SER A 242 -14.44 2.92 -2.08
C SER A 242 -13.64 3.84 -3.01
N PRO A 243 -13.52 5.16 -2.70
CA PRO A 243 -12.70 6.09 -3.49
C PRO A 243 -11.21 5.71 -3.56
N LEU A 244 -10.76 4.86 -2.63
CA LEU A 244 -9.41 4.33 -2.56
C LEU A 244 -9.12 3.28 -3.65
N LEU A 245 -10.16 2.66 -4.21
CA LEU A 245 -10.05 1.79 -5.37
C LEU A 245 -9.84 2.67 -6.62
N GLU A 246 -8.61 2.72 -7.15
CA GLU A 246 -8.32 3.49 -8.38
C GLU A 246 -9.09 2.94 -9.61
N ARG A 247 -9.51 1.68 -9.56
CA ARG A 247 -10.24 0.92 -10.57
C ARG A 247 -11.18 -0.07 -9.87
N SER A 248 -12.18 -0.56 -10.60
CA SER A 248 -13.07 -1.62 -10.11
C SER A 248 -12.27 -2.85 -9.64
N ILE A 249 -12.82 -3.58 -8.67
CA ILE A 249 -12.32 -4.90 -8.25
C ILE A 249 -12.55 -5.98 -9.31
N ASP A 250 -13.35 -5.67 -10.34
CA ASP A 250 -13.51 -6.49 -11.54
C ASP A 250 -12.14 -6.81 -12.19
N GLY A 251 -11.92 -8.09 -12.46
CA GLY A 251 -10.66 -8.64 -12.99
C GLY A 251 -9.55 -8.84 -11.95
N ALA A 252 -9.82 -8.72 -10.65
CA ALA A 252 -8.90 -9.19 -9.61
C ALA A 252 -8.92 -10.72 -9.54
N LYS A 253 -7.74 -11.36 -9.58
CA LYS A 253 -7.61 -12.83 -9.45
C LYS A 253 -7.39 -13.29 -8.02
N GLY A 254 -7.01 -12.40 -7.11
CA GLY A 254 -6.86 -12.70 -5.68
C GLY A 254 -7.53 -11.63 -4.83
N ILE A 255 -8.42 -12.02 -3.93
CA ILE A 255 -9.15 -11.10 -3.05
C ILE A 255 -9.05 -11.57 -1.61
N ILE A 256 -8.68 -10.65 -0.72
CA ILE A 256 -8.71 -10.83 0.73
C ILE A 256 -9.83 -9.95 1.29
N ILE A 257 -10.71 -10.54 2.10
CA ILE A 257 -11.81 -9.85 2.75
C ILE A 257 -11.64 -10.00 4.25
N ASN A 258 -11.51 -8.88 4.97
CA ASN A 258 -11.53 -8.85 6.42
C ASN A 258 -12.83 -8.19 6.90
N ILE A 259 -13.63 -8.94 7.65
CA ILE A 259 -14.85 -8.44 8.29
C ILE A 259 -14.55 -8.23 9.77
N THR A 260 -14.52 -6.98 10.20
CA THR A 260 -14.36 -6.61 11.61
C THR A 260 -15.71 -6.20 12.20
N GLY A 261 -16.08 -6.82 13.31
CA GLY A 261 -17.30 -6.49 14.05
C GLY A 261 -17.17 -6.84 15.53
N ASN A 262 -18.19 -6.54 16.32
CA ASN A 262 -18.27 -6.97 17.71
C ASN A 262 -18.68 -8.46 17.79
N GLU A 263 -18.73 -9.04 18.99
CA GLU A 263 -19.01 -10.46 19.25
C GLU A 263 -20.39 -10.92 18.75
N ASP A 264 -21.30 -10.00 18.43
CA ASP A 264 -22.65 -10.27 17.92
C ASP A 264 -22.71 -10.47 16.39
N LEU A 265 -21.58 -10.42 15.69
CA LEU A 265 -21.54 -10.58 14.23
C LEU A 265 -22.17 -11.92 13.79
N GLY A 266 -23.28 -11.84 13.06
CA GLY A 266 -24.05 -13.02 12.65
C GLY A 266 -23.54 -13.68 11.37
N LEU A 267 -23.78 -14.99 11.24
CA LEU A 267 -23.44 -15.75 10.02
C LEU A 267 -24.17 -15.25 8.76
N PHE A 268 -25.42 -14.80 8.92
CA PHE A 268 -26.23 -14.29 7.81
C PHE A 268 -25.64 -12.99 7.25
N GLU A 269 -25.24 -12.07 8.12
CA GLU A 269 -24.59 -10.82 7.77
C GLU A 269 -23.26 -11.04 7.02
N MET A 270 -22.46 -12.00 7.49
CA MET A 270 -21.23 -12.40 6.82
C MET A 270 -21.49 -12.96 5.42
N ASN A 271 -22.54 -13.80 5.26
CA ASN A 271 -22.88 -14.39 3.98
C ASN A 271 -23.36 -13.34 2.96
N GLU A 272 -24.17 -12.37 3.38
CA GLU A 272 -24.61 -11.27 2.51
C GLU A 272 -23.43 -10.42 2.03
N ALA A 273 -22.54 -10.02 2.95
CA ALA A 273 -21.35 -9.26 2.61
C ALA A 273 -20.44 -10.02 1.63
N ALA A 274 -20.23 -11.31 1.87
CA ALA A 274 -19.42 -12.18 1.00
C ALA A 274 -20.02 -12.29 -0.41
N GLN A 275 -21.35 -12.46 -0.53
CA GLN A 275 -22.01 -12.52 -1.83
C GLN A 275 -21.82 -11.24 -2.64
N ILE A 276 -22.03 -10.06 -2.04
CA ILE A 276 -21.88 -8.77 -2.71
C ILE A 276 -20.46 -8.60 -3.28
N ILE A 277 -19.44 -8.97 -2.51
CA ILE A 277 -18.04 -8.82 -2.96
C ILE A 277 -17.70 -9.86 -4.04
N THR A 278 -18.18 -11.09 -3.90
CA THR A 278 -17.96 -12.17 -4.88
C THR A 278 -18.59 -11.86 -6.22
N GLU A 279 -19.82 -11.32 -6.23
CA GLU A 279 -20.52 -10.94 -7.46
C GLU A 279 -19.84 -9.79 -8.22
N ALA A 280 -19.10 -8.94 -7.49
CA ALA A 280 -18.33 -7.84 -8.07
C ALA A 280 -16.91 -8.24 -8.51
N ALA A 281 -16.46 -9.44 -8.15
CA ALA A 281 -15.14 -9.98 -8.47
C ALA A 281 -15.13 -10.77 -9.78
N ASP A 282 -13.93 -11.17 -10.24
CA ASP A 282 -13.78 -12.12 -11.34
C ASP A 282 -14.33 -13.50 -10.92
N PRO A 283 -15.08 -14.21 -11.79
CA PRO A 283 -15.63 -15.54 -11.46
C PRO A 283 -14.59 -16.59 -11.08
N ASP A 284 -13.35 -16.44 -11.58
CA ASP A 284 -12.22 -17.32 -11.29
C ASP A 284 -11.30 -16.73 -10.20
N ALA A 285 -11.74 -15.70 -9.46
CA ALA A 285 -10.97 -15.11 -8.38
C ALA A 285 -10.80 -16.10 -7.22
N ASN A 286 -9.58 -16.22 -6.72
CA ASN A 286 -9.31 -16.85 -5.44
C ASN A 286 -9.67 -15.87 -4.32
N ILE A 287 -10.73 -16.16 -3.56
CA ILE A 287 -11.22 -15.30 -2.50
C ILE A 287 -10.98 -15.95 -1.13
N ILE A 288 -10.32 -15.20 -0.25
CA ILE A 288 -10.05 -15.59 1.11
C ILE A 288 -10.73 -14.59 2.05
N TRP A 289 -11.42 -15.11 3.05
CA TRP A 289 -12.24 -14.35 4.00
C TRP A 289 -11.79 -14.64 5.41
N GLY A 290 -11.53 -13.58 6.18
CA GLY A 290 -11.28 -13.65 7.60
C GLY A 290 -12.23 -12.76 8.37
N THR A 291 -12.40 -13.09 9.64
CA THR A 291 -13.18 -12.28 10.58
C THR A 291 -12.25 -11.79 11.67
N SER A 292 -12.41 -10.56 12.12
CA SER A 292 -11.72 -10.04 13.31
C SER A 292 -12.75 -9.56 14.32
N VAL A 293 -12.61 -9.91 15.58
CA VAL A 293 -13.50 -9.41 16.64
C VAL A 293 -12.87 -8.20 17.29
N ASP A 294 -13.58 -7.08 17.28
CA ASP A 294 -13.21 -5.85 17.99
C ASP A 294 -14.25 -5.55 19.07
N SER A 295 -13.91 -5.85 20.32
CA SER A 295 -14.79 -5.64 21.47
C SER A 295 -15.06 -4.17 21.78
N GLU A 296 -14.20 -3.26 21.31
CA GLU A 296 -14.35 -1.82 21.49
C GLU A 296 -15.21 -1.18 20.39
N MET A 297 -15.46 -1.90 19.28
CA MET A 297 -16.33 -1.45 18.20
C MET A 297 -17.80 -1.40 18.64
N ASP A 298 -18.52 -0.36 18.21
CA ASP A 298 -19.95 -0.23 18.47
C ASP A 298 -20.72 -1.46 17.97
N LYS A 299 -21.61 -2.00 18.80
CA LYS A 299 -22.41 -3.20 18.49
C LYS A 299 -23.29 -3.08 17.26
N ASP A 300 -23.54 -1.88 16.75
CA ASP A 300 -24.34 -1.70 15.53
C ASP A 300 -23.45 -1.47 14.30
N THR A 301 -22.13 -1.59 14.42
CA THR A 301 -21.16 -1.25 13.36
C THR A 301 -20.42 -2.47 12.85
N VAL A 302 -20.25 -2.54 11.53
CA VAL A 302 -19.37 -3.51 10.86
C VAL A 302 -18.42 -2.77 9.92
N LYS A 303 -17.14 -3.12 9.98
CA LYS A 303 -16.10 -2.63 9.07
C LYS A 303 -15.67 -3.75 8.14
N ILE A 304 -15.70 -3.52 6.84
CA ILE A 304 -15.21 -4.47 5.83
C ILE A 304 -14.03 -3.84 5.10
N THR A 305 -12.92 -4.58 5.05
CA THR A 305 -11.74 -4.24 4.27
C THR A 305 -11.56 -5.26 3.17
N VAL A 306 -11.50 -4.79 1.92
CA VAL A 306 -11.30 -5.62 0.72
C VAL A 306 -9.95 -5.27 0.14
N ILE A 307 -9.12 -6.28 -0.11
CA ILE A 307 -7.81 -6.13 -0.75
C ILE A 307 -7.81 -6.98 -2.00
N ALA A 308 -7.68 -6.34 -3.15
CA ALA A 308 -7.72 -6.98 -4.45
C ALA A 308 -6.33 -6.96 -5.09
N THR A 309 -5.94 -8.08 -5.67
CA THR A 309 -4.60 -8.36 -6.24
C THR A 309 -4.73 -9.19 -7.52
N GLY A 310 -3.61 -9.44 -8.21
CA GLY A 310 -3.59 -10.31 -9.38
C GLY A 310 -4.33 -9.72 -10.58
N PHE A 311 -4.36 -8.40 -10.64
CA PHE A 311 -4.96 -7.66 -11.73
C PHE A 311 -4.19 -7.89 -13.02
N GLU A 312 -4.87 -8.29 -14.10
CA GLU A 312 -4.22 -8.35 -15.41
C GLU A 312 -3.66 -6.96 -15.75
N GLU A 313 -2.34 -6.88 -15.96
CA GLU A 313 -1.78 -5.76 -16.68
C GLU A 313 -2.46 -5.74 -18.05
N ARG A 314 -3.28 -4.72 -18.30
CA ARG A 314 -3.57 -4.35 -19.69
C ARG A 314 -2.22 -3.99 -20.29
N LYS A 315 -1.51 -4.98 -20.83
CA LYS A 315 -0.41 -4.75 -21.74
C LYS A 315 -0.94 -3.71 -22.70
N LYS A 316 -0.35 -2.51 -22.64
CA LYS A 316 -0.48 -1.55 -23.73
C LYS A 316 0.00 -2.34 -24.93
N ASN A 317 -0.94 -2.90 -25.68
CA ASN A 317 -0.71 -3.38 -27.03
C ASN A 317 -0.38 -2.13 -27.82
N MET A 318 0.84 -1.61 -27.66
CA MET A 318 1.58 -1.04 -28.76
C MET A 318 1.81 -2.22 -29.70
N ASN A 319 0.75 -2.61 -30.41
CA ASN A 319 0.88 -2.95 -31.80
C ASN A 319 1.44 -1.68 -32.44
N SER A 320 2.76 -1.53 -32.34
CA SER A 320 3.54 -0.96 -33.42
C SER A 320 3.24 -1.83 -34.62
N GLY A 321 2.13 -1.52 -35.30
CA GLY A 321 1.91 -1.90 -36.67
C GLY A 321 3.11 -1.36 -37.42
N THR A 322 4.08 -2.24 -37.64
CA THR A 322 5.11 -2.07 -38.64
C THR A 322 4.39 -2.05 -39.97
N SER A 323 3.87 -0.86 -40.34
CA SER A 323 3.60 -0.56 -41.73
C SER A 323 4.97 -0.51 -42.40
N SER A 324 5.31 -1.64 -43.01
CA SER A 324 6.41 -1.73 -43.95
C SER A 324 6.27 -0.60 -44.96
N PHE A 325 7.15 0.40 -44.87
CA PHE A 325 7.41 1.35 -45.94
C PHE A 325 7.80 0.55 -47.19
N ARG A 326 6.87 0.43 -48.13
CA ARG A 326 7.13 -0.01 -49.50
C ARG A 326 6.65 1.08 -50.45
N GLY A 327 7.57 1.56 -51.28
CA GLY A 327 7.24 2.18 -52.56
C GLY A 327 7.16 3.70 -52.54
N SER A 328 8.29 4.33 -52.85
CA SER A 328 8.41 5.70 -53.33
C SER A 328 7.53 5.98 -54.54
N THR A 329 6.62 6.94 -54.43
CA THR A 329 6.17 7.76 -55.56
C THR A 329 6.82 9.14 -55.44
N PRO A 330 7.48 9.66 -56.49
CA PRO A 330 8.04 10.99 -56.44
C PRO A 330 6.91 12.01 -56.40
N ILE A 331 7.01 12.95 -55.45
CA ILE A 331 6.12 14.11 -55.33
C ILE A 331 6.21 14.89 -56.64
N ALA A 332 5.09 14.96 -57.38
CA ALA A 332 4.98 15.79 -58.57
C ALA A 332 5.02 17.27 -58.14
N VAL A 333 6.01 18.01 -58.65
CA VAL A 333 6.11 19.46 -58.46
C VAL A 333 4.98 20.13 -59.26
N PRO A 334 4.13 20.97 -58.65
CA PRO A 334 3.06 21.66 -59.35
C PRO A 334 3.58 22.60 -60.45
N GLU A 335 2.89 22.63 -61.60
CA GLU A 335 3.29 23.38 -62.81
C GLU A 335 3.43 24.90 -62.61
N PHE A 336 2.85 25.47 -61.56
CA PHE A 336 2.90 26.93 -61.33
C PHE A 336 4.26 27.44 -60.80
N ILE A 337 5.17 26.55 -60.41
CA ILE A 337 6.53 26.93 -59.93
C ILE A 337 7.53 27.07 -61.10
N ARG A 338 7.15 26.73 -62.34
CA ARG A 338 8.12 26.69 -63.46
C ARG A 338 8.37 27.99 -64.21
N HIS A 339 7.64 29.09 -63.99
CA HIS A 339 7.97 30.36 -64.65
C HIS A 339 7.55 31.61 -63.87
N LYS A 340 8.47 32.18 -63.10
CA LYS A 340 8.96 33.57 -63.21
C LYS A 340 10.01 33.87 -62.14
#